data_AF-A0AA51RQC3-F1
#
_entry.id   AF-A0AA51RQC3-F1
#
_cell.length_a   1.000
_cell.length_b   1.000
_cell.length_c   1.000
_cell.angle_alpha   90.00
_cell.angle_beta   90.00
_cell.angle_gamma   90.00
#
_symmetry.space_group_name_H-M   'P 1'
#
loop_
_entity.id
_entity.type
_entity.pdbx_description
1 polymer ?
#
loop_
_entity_poly.entity_id
_entity_poly.type
_entity_poly.pdbx_seq_one_letter_code
_entity_poly.pdbx_strand_id
1 'polypeptide(L)'
;MFARYIRVFSFLLIVSSYSVTSKAASTTIDVLVLYNSDLAAQYSGDANTRIQHLINVSNQIYLDSNIDIELRLVHSQLVSYNTVGDSEVALNRMTNGDSPFQSIADMRTTYGADMVIFMRPYDDSHNSCGIAWIGGYNSNGNMASWDNYMMSHVSATTCGDYVTAHELGHNMGLRHSRLQDGSGGTFPYALGHGIVNDFTTIMAYQSAFNVDYVNGKIYKFSSPNLTCNGQPCGVNRGNASDGADAVYTIGITAPQIANYFGETNNGNGGVGSCLATAQQLLDDAQTDYDSAKVIYDTEKLEYRDVRKQHSLLKRTALKLARDHAKYIKQADTNLAKRDQFLDEYNNSVGESDRVRNSLYKKYLRFKALYEQAVINRDAVAPLVAPAQTEFDNYVPVYEAAKGEYETAKVNFVDSKNNLRAAKRMYSEAENSCAG
;
A
#
# COMPACT_ATOMS: atom_id res chain seq x y z
N MET A 1 5.96 -66.12 9.20
CA MET A 1 5.21 -65.31 10.18
C MET A 1 5.34 -63.84 9.82
N PHE A 2 4.20 -63.22 9.53
CA PHE A 2 3.89 -61.78 9.52
C PHE A 2 4.76 -60.79 8.73
N ALA A 3 4.24 -60.45 7.54
CA ALA A 3 4.31 -59.11 6.98
C ALA A 3 3.63 -58.09 7.91
N ARG A 4 4.21 -56.90 8.07
CA ARG A 4 3.51 -55.72 8.61
C ARG A 4 3.75 -54.52 7.72
N TYR A 5 2.75 -54.28 6.87
CA TYR A 5 2.48 -53.00 6.23
C TYR A 5 2.24 -51.92 7.30
N ILE A 6 3.01 -50.84 7.27
CA ILE A 6 2.63 -49.59 7.94
C ILE A 6 1.85 -48.78 6.91
N ARG A 7 0.53 -48.72 7.09
CA ARG A 7 -0.36 -47.81 6.35
C ARG A 7 -0.13 -46.40 6.87
N VAL A 8 0.43 -45.53 6.03
CA VAL A 8 0.37 -44.08 6.22
C VAL A 8 -1.06 -43.65 5.89
N PHE A 9 -1.86 -43.38 6.91
CA PHE A 9 -3.13 -42.67 6.74
C PHE A 9 -2.81 -41.21 6.38
N SER A 10 -2.87 -40.88 5.10
CA SER A 10 -3.00 -39.49 4.67
C SER A 10 -4.42 -39.03 5.05
N PHE A 11 -4.55 -38.35 6.18
CA PHE A 11 -5.73 -37.53 6.46
C PHE A 11 -5.59 -36.26 5.63
N LEU A 12 -6.17 -36.27 4.43
CA LEU A 12 -6.41 -35.05 3.67
C LEU A 12 -7.56 -34.32 4.38
N LEU A 13 -7.21 -33.48 5.36
CA LEU A 13 -8.13 -32.51 5.93
C LEU A 13 -8.34 -31.42 4.86
N ILE A 14 -9.39 -31.57 4.06
CA ILE A 14 -9.92 -30.48 3.26
C ILE A 14 -10.55 -29.52 4.27
N VAL A 15 -9.73 -28.62 4.81
CA VAL A 15 -10.23 -27.40 5.43
C VAL A 15 -10.68 -26.54 4.26
N SER A 16 -11.97 -26.61 3.93
CA SER A 16 -12.60 -25.58 3.11
C SER A 16 -12.54 -24.30 3.92
N SER A 17 -11.49 -23.52 3.71
CA SER A 17 -11.37 -22.16 4.22
C SER A 17 -12.50 -21.35 3.60
N TYR A 18 -13.65 -21.31 4.27
CA TYR A 18 -14.58 -20.22 4.06
C TYR A 18 -13.92 -18.99 4.65
N SER A 19 -13.11 -18.32 3.84
CA SER A 19 -12.75 -16.95 4.09
C SER A 19 -14.06 -16.18 4.10
N VAL A 20 -14.57 -15.87 5.29
CA VAL A 20 -15.50 -14.76 5.44
C VAL A 20 -14.67 -13.54 5.13
N THR A 21 -14.64 -13.15 3.85
CA THR A 21 -14.21 -11.81 3.46
C THR A 21 -15.15 -10.87 4.18
N SER A 22 -14.72 -10.27 5.29
CA SER A 22 -15.35 -9.06 5.76
C SER A 22 -15.19 -8.07 4.61
N LYS A 23 -16.26 -7.84 3.86
CA LYS A 23 -16.33 -6.69 2.97
C LYS A 23 -16.12 -5.49 3.88
N ALA A 24 -14.98 -4.80 3.75
CA ALA A 24 -14.79 -3.50 4.36
C ALA A 24 -16.00 -2.63 3.96
N ALA A 25 -16.46 -1.73 4.84
CA ALA A 25 -17.55 -0.84 4.47
C ALA A 25 -17.15 -0.10 3.16
N SER A 26 -18.07 -0.04 2.20
CA SER A 26 -17.85 0.67 0.94
C SER A 26 -17.58 2.14 1.24
N THR A 27 -16.57 2.74 0.60
CA THR A 27 -16.27 4.16 0.79
C THR A 27 -17.24 4.99 -0.04
N THR A 28 -18.18 5.70 0.59
CA THR A 28 -19.07 6.63 -0.12
C THR A 28 -18.36 7.94 -0.36
N ILE A 29 -18.38 8.47 -1.59
CA ILE A 29 -17.94 9.84 -1.89
C ILE A 29 -19.15 10.63 -2.34
N ASP A 30 -19.47 11.68 -1.59
CA ASP A 30 -20.61 12.54 -1.86
C ASP A 30 -20.26 13.58 -2.93
N VAL A 31 -21.06 13.64 -3.99
CA VAL A 31 -20.79 14.47 -5.18
C VAL A 31 -21.89 15.50 -5.38
N LEU A 32 -21.49 16.77 -5.51
CA LEU A 32 -22.33 17.88 -5.96
C LEU A 32 -22.12 18.08 -7.46
N VAL A 33 -23.21 18.16 -8.24
CA VAL A 33 -23.13 18.43 -9.68
C VAL A 33 -23.79 19.75 -10.04
N LEU A 34 -23.00 20.68 -10.57
CA LEU A 34 -23.51 21.89 -11.21
C LEU A 34 -23.69 21.67 -12.70
N TYR A 35 -24.71 22.27 -13.30
CA TYR A 35 -24.93 22.19 -14.73
C TYR A 35 -25.52 23.47 -15.32
N ASN A 36 -25.30 23.72 -16.60
CA ASN A 36 -25.85 24.90 -17.26
C ASN A 36 -27.21 24.64 -17.95
N SER A 37 -27.90 25.71 -18.33
CA SER A 37 -29.22 25.65 -18.97
C SER A 37 -29.22 24.89 -20.30
N ASP A 38 -28.11 24.97 -21.05
CA ASP A 38 -28.02 24.31 -22.35
C ASP A 38 -27.92 22.79 -22.22
N LEU A 39 -27.25 22.29 -21.17
CA LEU A 39 -27.31 20.86 -20.84
C LEU A 39 -28.73 20.45 -20.49
N ALA A 40 -29.42 21.22 -19.63
CA ALA A 40 -30.80 20.94 -19.26
C ALA A 40 -31.72 20.91 -20.49
N ALA A 41 -31.56 21.84 -21.42
CA ALA A 41 -32.35 21.94 -22.65
C ALA A 41 -32.23 20.68 -23.54
N GLN A 42 -31.05 20.03 -23.58
CA GLN A 42 -30.87 18.78 -24.33
C GLN A 42 -31.65 17.59 -23.74
N TYR A 43 -32.04 17.69 -22.47
CA TYR A 43 -32.78 16.66 -21.74
C TYR A 43 -34.15 17.16 -21.29
N SER A 44 -34.87 17.87 -22.18
CA SER A 44 -36.24 18.36 -21.94
C SER A 44 -36.38 19.30 -20.74
N GLY A 45 -35.33 20.04 -20.40
CA GLY A 45 -35.28 20.96 -19.26
C GLY A 45 -34.75 20.33 -17.97
N ASP A 46 -34.43 19.03 -17.95
CA ASP A 46 -33.90 18.35 -16.77
C ASP A 46 -32.67 17.48 -17.11
N ALA A 47 -31.48 17.95 -16.72
CA ALA A 47 -30.23 17.24 -16.93
C ALA A 47 -30.01 16.04 -15.97
N ASN A 48 -30.84 15.88 -14.93
CA ASN A 48 -30.58 14.92 -13.85
C ASN A 48 -30.46 13.47 -14.32
N THR A 49 -31.23 13.07 -15.34
CA THR A 49 -31.13 11.71 -15.87
C THR A 49 -29.75 11.45 -16.49
N ARG A 50 -29.18 12.43 -17.20
CA ARG A 50 -27.83 12.30 -17.77
C ARG A 50 -26.76 12.36 -16.69
N ILE A 51 -26.91 13.26 -15.72
CA ILE A 51 -26.00 13.36 -14.58
C ILE A 51 -25.95 12.03 -13.83
N GLN A 52 -27.10 11.47 -13.46
CA GLN A 52 -27.18 10.21 -12.75
C GLN A 52 -26.63 9.05 -13.58
N HIS A 53 -26.86 9.04 -14.91
CA HIS A 53 -26.23 8.06 -15.80
C HIS A 53 -24.70 8.10 -15.73
N LEU A 54 -24.08 9.30 -15.77
CA LEU A 54 -22.63 9.44 -15.68
C LEU A 54 -22.07 9.04 -14.31
N ILE A 55 -22.81 9.31 -13.22
CA ILE A 55 -22.49 8.79 -11.88
C ILE A 55 -22.56 7.26 -11.86
N ASN A 56 -23.61 6.66 -12.42
CA ASN A 56 -23.77 5.21 -12.47
C ASN A 56 -22.67 4.52 -13.30
N VAL A 57 -22.29 5.09 -14.45
CA VAL A 57 -21.16 4.59 -15.25
C VAL A 57 -19.86 4.67 -14.46
N SER A 58 -19.64 5.74 -13.71
CA SER A 58 -18.45 5.88 -12.86
C SER A 58 -18.43 4.85 -11.73
N ASN A 59 -19.57 4.57 -11.09
CA ASN A 59 -19.71 3.50 -10.10
C ASN A 59 -19.45 2.11 -10.69
N GLN A 60 -19.95 1.85 -11.91
CA GLN A 60 -19.65 0.59 -12.61
C GLN A 60 -18.15 0.45 -12.91
N ILE A 61 -17.49 1.54 -13.28
CA ILE A 61 -16.03 1.58 -13.49
C ILE A 61 -15.26 1.24 -12.20
N TYR A 62 -15.65 1.80 -11.05
CA TYR A 62 -15.01 1.47 -9.77
C TYR A 62 -15.18 -0.02 -9.45
N LEU A 63 -16.40 -0.54 -9.62
CA LEU A 63 -16.72 -1.95 -9.44
C LEU A 63 -15.90 -2.87 -10.37
N ASP A 64 -15.82 -2.56 -11.66
CA ASP A 64 -15.05 -3.31 -12.65
C ASP A 64 -13.52 -3.24 -12.40
N SER A 65 -13.09 -2.26 -11.61
CA SER A 65 -11.71 -2.05 -11.17
C SER A 65 -11.41 -2.67 -9.80
N ASN A 66 -12.36 -3.38 -9.18
CA ASN A 66 -12.26 -3.88 -7.80
C ASN A 66 -11.92 -2.77 -6.79
N ILE A 67 -12.44 -1.56 -6.99
CA ILE A 67 -12.35 -0.46 -6.05
C ILE A 67 -13.66 -0.40 -5.26
N ASP A 68 -13.61 -0.48 -3.94
CA ASP A 68 -14.80 -0.46 -3.07
C ASP A 68 -15.20 0.99 -2.72
N ILE A 69 -15.65 1.72 -3.74
CA ILE A 69 -16.17 3.09 -3.64
C ILE A 69 -17.55 3.17 -4.29
N GLU A 70 -18.42 3.99 -3.70
CA GLU A 70 -19.68 4.42 -4.30
C GLU A 70 -19.72 5.95 -4.38
N LEU A 71 -19.89 6.50 -5.58
CA LEU A 71 -20.26 7.91 -5.75
C LEU A 71 -21.75 8.06 -5.47
N ARG A 72 -22.09 8.98 -4.58
CA ARG A 72 -23.48 9.35 -4.27
C ARG A 72 -23.74 10.79 -4.68
N LEU A 73 -24.67 10.99 -5.61
CA LEU A 73 -25.12 12.33 -5.99
C LEU A 73 -25.97 12.90 -4.85
N VAL A 74 -25.43 13.87 -4.10
CA VAL A 74 -26.12 14.47 -2.95
C VAL A 74 -26.96 15.68 -3.33
N HIS A 75 -26.56 16.41 -4.38
CA HIS A 75 -27.33 17.53 -4.92
C HIS A 75 -26.92 17.83 -6.36
N SER A 76 -27.85 18.37 -7.14
CA SER A 76 -27.57 18.95 -8.45
C SER A 76 -28.21 20.33 -8.59
N GLN A 77 -27.50 21.27 -9.22
CA GLN A 77 -27.96 22.66 -9.29
C GLN A 77 -27.68 23.28 -10.66
N LEU A 78 -28.71 23.91 -11.22
CA LEU A 78 -28.55 24.75 -12.41
C LEU A 78 -27.79 26.02 -12.05
N VAL A 79 -26.78 26.35 -12.87
CA VAL A 79 -25.99 27.58 -12.79
C VAL A 79 -26.01 28.33 -14.12
N SER A 80 -26.01 29.66 -14.05
CA SER A 80 -26.03 30.52 -15.24
C SER A 80 -24.61 30.66 -15.82
N TYR A 81 -24.12 29.60 -16.47
CA TYR A 81 -22.81 29.55 -17.14
C TYR A 81 -22.97 29.24 -18.63
N ASN A 82 -22.12 29.83 -19.48
CA ASN A 82 -22.18 29.66 -20.93
C ASN A 82 -21.68 28.27 -21.38
N THR A 83 -22.22 27.75 -22.48
CA THR A 83 -21.69 26.50 -23.06
C THR A 83 -20.31 26.73 -23.67
N VAL A 84 -20.10 27.80 -24.42
CA VAL A 84 -18.80 28.12 -25.04
C VAL A 84 -17.77 28.63 -24.03
N GLY A 85 -16.48 28.50 -24.36
CA GLY A 85 -15.34 29.00 -23.59
C GLY A 85 -14.51 27.89 -22.94
N ASP A 86 -13.26 28.22 -22.65
CA ASP A 86 -12.26 27.27 -22.16
C ASP A 86 -12.66 26.58 -20.84
N SER A 87 -12.46 25.28 -20.77
CA SER A 87 -12.70 24.45 -19.58
C SER A 87 -11.79 24.80 -18.42
N GLU A 88 -10.55 25.22 -18.68
CA GLU A 88 -9.63 25.67 -17.63
C GLU A 88 -10.13 26.95 -16.95
N VAL A 89 -10.75 27.86 -17.71
CA VAL A 89 -11.37 29.06 -17.15
C VAL A 89 -12.56 28.69 -16.26
N ALA A 90 -13.38 27.72 -16.69
CA ALA A 90 -14.50 27.23 -15.88
C ALA A 90 -14.01 26.60 -14.57
N LEU A 91 -13.02 25.71 -14.62
CA LEU A 91 -12.44 25.05 -13.45
C LEU A 91 -11.86 26.06 -12.45
N ASN A 92 -11.09 27.05 -12.93
CA ASN A 92 -10.55 28.11 -12.06
C ASN A 92 -11.67 28.93 -11.40
N ARG A 93 -12.71 29.32 -12.14
CA ARG A 93 -13.85 30.07 -11.58
C ARG A 93 -14.60 29.28 -10.50
N MET A 94 -14.82 27.98 -10.73
CA MET A 94 -15.43 27.10 -9.72
C MET A 94 -14.59 27.04 -8.45
N THR A 95 -13.28 26.87 -8.61
CA THR A 95 -12.33 26.73 -7.51
C THR A 95 -12.23 28.00 -6.68
N ASN A 96 -12.23 29.16 -7.33
CA ASN A 96 -12.17 30.47 -6.68
C ASN A 96 -13.53 30.95 -6.13
N GLY A 97 -14.64 30.27 -6.46
CA GLY A 97 -15.99 30.73 -6.16
C GLY A 97 -16.37 32.01 -6.92
N ASP A 98 -15.79 32.25 -8.09
CA ASP A 98 -16.14 33.39 -8.94
C ASP A 98 -17.53 33.22 -9.55
N SER A 99 -18.21 34.32 -9.91
CA SER A 99 -19.53 34.24 -10.55
C SER A 99 -19.51 33.30 -11.77
N PRO A 100 -20.47 32.36 -11.87
CA PRO A 100 -21.69 32.15 -11.06
C PRO A 100 -21.57 31.12 -9.91
N PHE A 101 -20.36 30.77 -9.47
CA PHE A 101 -20.05 29.64 -8.58
C PHE A 101 -19.88 29.99 -7.09
N GLN A 102 -20.29 31.18 -6.65
CA GLN A 102 -20.08 31.64 -5.26
C GLN A 102 -20.64 30.68 -4.20
N SER A 103 -21.73 29.98 -4.51
CA SER A 103 -22.42 29.12 -3.55
C SER A 103 -21.83 27.72 -3.41
N ILE A 104 -20.74 27.37 -4.12
CA ILE A 104 -20.16 26.02 -4.06
C ILE A 104 -19.78 25.64 -2.62
N ALA A 105 -19.07 26.51 -1.89
CA ALA A 105 -18.62 26.21 -0.54
C ALA A 105 -19.81 25.97 0.42
N ASP A 106 -20.85 26.80 0.32
CA ASP A 106 -22.07 26.66 1.11
C ASP A 106 -22.83 25.37 0.76
N MET A 107 -22.93 25.03 -0.53
CA MET A 107 -23.59 23.79 -0.97
C MET A 107 -22.82 22.55 -0.51
N ARG A 108 -21.49 22.54 -0.57
CA ARG A 108 -20.68 21.42 -0.05
C ARG A 108 -20.91 21.22 1.45
N THR A 109 -20.91 22.31 2.21
CA THR A 109 -21.21 22.27 3.64
C THR A 109 -22.66 21.82 3.92
N THR A 110 -23.62 22.26 3.11
CA THR A 110 -25.05 21.95 3.31
C THR A 110 -25.39 20.51 2.97
N TYR A 111 -24.81 19.98 1.90
CA TYR A 111 -25.16 18.67 1.34
C TYR A 111 -24.11 17.58 1.62
N GLY A 112 -23.03 17.91 2.33
CA GLY A 112 -21.96 16.95 2.62
C GLY A 112 -21.07 16.63 1.41
N ALA A 113 -20.98 17.49 0.39
CA ALA A 113 -20.34 17.12 -0.87
C ALA A 113 -18.80 17.19 -0.81
N ASP A 114 -18.17 16.02 -0.86
CA ASP A 114 -16.72 15.83 -0.91
C ASP A 114 -16.09 16.25 -2.23
N MET A 115 -16.79 16.04 -3.36
CA MET A 115 -16.34 16.42 -4.70
C MET A 115 -17.39 17.22 -5.45
N VAL A 116 -16.94 18.09 -6.36
CA VAL A 116 -17.82 18.94 -7.18
C VAL A 116 -17.49 18.78 -8.66
N ILE A 117 -18.54 18.58 -9.47
CA ILE A 117 -18.43 18.49 -10.92
C ILE A 117 -19.27 19.60 -11.55
N PHE A 118 -18.73 20.33 -12.51
CA PHE A 118 -19.52 21.17 -13.41
C PHE A 118 -19.66 20.50 -14.77
N MET A 119 -20.91 20.32 -15.19
CA MET A 119 -21.29 19.68 -16.44
C MET A 119 -21.94 20.67 -17.41
N ARG A 120 -21.47 20.69 -18.66
CA ARG A 120 -22.08 21.42 -19.78
C ARG A 120 -21.97 20.59 -21.07
N PRO A 121 -22.77 20.86 -22.12
CA PRO A 121 -22.61 20.17 -23.40
C PRO A 121 -21.21 20.38 -23.96
N TYR A 122 -20.67 19.43 -24.72
CA TYR A 122 -19.40 19.63 -25.41
C TYR A 122 -19.49 20.77 -26.43
N ASP A 123 -18.43 21.57 -26.49
CA ASP A 123 -18.17 22.57 -27.50
C ASP A 123 -16.67 22.57 -27.83
N ASP A 124 -16.31 22.85 -29.09
CA ASP A 124 -14.92 22.80 -29.56
C ASP A 124 -13.99 23.77 -28.79
N SER A 125 -14.54 24.86 -28.23
CA SER A 125 -13.78 25.82 -27.42
C SER A 125 -13.36 25.31 -26.04
N HIS A 126 -13.80 24.11 -25.64
CA HIS A 126 -13.42 23.47 -24.37
C HIS A 126 -11.96 22.97 -24.35
N ASN A 127 -11.32 22.79 -25.51
CA ASN A 127 -10.00 22.17 -25.72
C ASN A 127 -9.87 20.69 -25.28
N SER A 128 -10.74 20.19 -24.40
CA SER A 128 -10.78 18.80 -23.93
C SER A 128 -12.20 18.36 -23.56
N CYS A 129 -12.38 17.06 -23.34
CA CYS A 129 -13.63 16.51 -22.82
C CYS A 129 -13.84 16.76 -21.32
N GLY A 130 -12.78 17.08 -20.59
CA GLY A 130 -12.80 17.35 -19.16
C GLY A 130 -11.46 17.89 -18.67
N ILE A 131 -11.49 18.48 -17.48
CA ILE A 131 -10.30 18.95 -16.76
C ILE A 131 -10.59 18.96 -15.25
N ALA A 132 -9.59 18.59 -14.46
CA ALA A 132 -9.69 18.54 -13.00
C ALA A 132 -8.34 18.85 -12.36
N TRP A 133 -8.36 19.21 -11.07
CA TRP A 133 -7.13 19.34 -10.31
C TRP A 133 -6.57 17.97 -9.91
N ILE A 134 -5.25 17.88 -9.80
CA ILE A 134 -4.61 16.68 -9.29
C ILE A 134 -4.50 16.80 -7.77
N GLY A 135 -5.28 16.00 -7.03
CA GLY A 135 -5.22 15.95 -5.58
C GLY A 135 -3.90 15.37 -5.07
N GLY A 136 -3.39 15.89 -3.96
CA GLY A 136 -2.25 15.29 -3.28
C GLY A 136 -0.97 15.21 -4.10
N TYR A 137 -0.75 16.08 -5.10
CA TYR A 137 0.41 15.93 -5.99
C TYR A 137 1.73 15.88 -5.21
N ASN A 138 2.54 14.83 -5.42
CA ASN A 138 3.76 14.54 -4.65
C ASN A 138 3.61 14.54 -3.12
N SER A 139 2.40 14.31 -2.60
CA SER A 139 2.11 14.31 -1.16
C SER A 139 2.22 12.92 -0.51
N ASN A 140 2.57 11.88 -1.29
CA ASN A 140 2.62 10.49 -0.84
C ASN A 140 1.29 10.03 -0.23
N GLY A 141 0.19 10.34 -0.92
CA GLY A 141 -1.17 9.95 -0.56
C GLY A 141 -1.87 10.88 0.45
N ASN A 142 -1.22 11.93 0.93
CA ASN A 142 -1.84 12.85 1.89
C ASN A 142 -2.83 13.81 1.21
N MET A 143 -4.10 13.70 1.56
CA MET A 143 -5.20 14.51 1.04
C MET A 143 -5.73 15.55 2.04
N ALA A 144 -5.15 15.68 3.24
CA ALA A 144 -5.74 16.48 4.34
C ALA A 144 -5.96 17.98 4.04
N SER A 145 -5.27 18.57 3.05
CA SER A 145 -5.36 20.00 2.70
C SER A 145 -5.74 20.24 1.23
N TRP A 146 -6.42 19.27 0.62
CA TRP A 146 -6.76 19.30 -0.81
C TRP A 146 -8.27 19.41 -1.09
N ASP A 147 -9.07 19.62 -0.04
CA ASP A 147 -10.54 19.74 -0.11
C ASP A 147 -11.02 20.78 -1.13
N ASN A 148 -10.36 21.94 -1.20
CA ASN A 148 -10.70 23.02 -2.16
C ASN A 148 -10.39 22.66 -3.62
N TYR A 149 -9.58 21.63 -3.86
CA TYR A 149 -9.19 21.18 -5.20
C TYR A 149 -10.01 19.98 -5.69
N MET A 150 -11.04 19.54 -4.96
CA MET A 150 -11.94 18.47 -5.42
C MET A 150 -12.96 18.99 -6.45
N MET A 151 -12.45 19.62 -7.51
CA MET A 151 -13.21 20.32 -8.54
C MET A 151 -12.89 19.73 -9.91
N SER A 152 -13.94 19.48 -10.70
CA SER A 152 -13.82 18.97 -12.06
C SER A 152 -14.79 19.67 -13.00
N HIS A 153 -14.37 19.93 -14.23
CA HIS A 153 -15.26 20.22 -15.35
C HIS A 153 -15.35 19.00 -16.27
N VAL A 154 -16.56 18.66 -16.70
CA VAL A 154 -16.84 17.54 -17.61
C VAL A 154 -17.80 17.98 -18.72
N SER A 155 -17.46 17.65 -19.96
CA SER A 155 -18.37 17.76 -21.09
C SER A 155 -19.33 16.55 -21.08
N ALA A 156 -20.60 16.80 -20.79
CA ALA A 156 -21.58 15.73 -20.53
C ALA A 156 -22.16 15.08 -21.79
N THR A 157 -21.83 15.58 -22.98
CA THR A 157 -22.33 15.13 -24.27
C THR A 157 -21.18 14.95 -25.26
N THR A 158 -21.35 14.11 -26.29
CA THR A 158 -20.36 13.82 -27.35
C THR A 158 -19.08 13.09 -26.89
N CYS A 159 -18.60 13.36 -25.68
CA CYS A 159 -17.48 12.70 -25.04
C CYS A 159 -17.86 11.32 -24.47
N GLY A 160 -16.85 10.47 -24.26
CA GLY A 160 -17.06 9.15 -23.68
C GLY A 160 -17.54 9.23 -22.22
N ASP A 161 -18.45 8.34 -21.84
CA ASP A 161 -19.05 8.34 -20.50
C ASP A 161 -18.04 8.05 -19.36
N TYR A 162 -16.84 7.55 -19.70
CA TYR A 162 -15.75 7.33 -18.74
C TYR A 162 -15.11 8.63 -18.24
N VAL A 163 -15.34 9.78 -18.91
CA VAL A 163 -14.64 11.04 -18.62
C VAL A 163 -14.89 11.50 -17.18
N THR A 164 -16.10 11.33 -16.65
CA THR A 164 -16.37 11.63 -15.24
C THR A 164 -15.43 10.88 -14.30
N ALA A 165 -15.27 9.56 -14.48
CA ALA A 165 -14.32 8.77 -13.69
C ALA A 165 -12.85 9.18 -13.93
N HIS A 166 -12.50 9.61 -15.16
CA HIS A 166 -11.17 10.14 -15.46
C HIS A 166 -10.85 11.40 -14.64
N GLU A 167 -11.76 12.38 -14.67
CA GLU A 167 -11.56 13.65 -13.98
C GLU A 167 -11.60 13.48 -12.45
N LEU A 168 -12.50 12.64 -11.92
CA LEU A 168 -12.48 12.30 -10.50
C LEU A 168 -11.22 11.51 -10.12
N GLY A 169 -10.66 10.72 -11.04
CA GLY A 169 -9.36 10.08 -10.88
C GLY A 169 -8.23 11.09 -10.64
N HIS A 170 -8.24 12.23 -11.34
CA HIS A 170 -7.30 13.32 -11.07
C HIS A 170 -7.49 13.90 -9.66
N ASN A 171 -8.73 14.18 -9.25
CA ASN A 171 -9.02 14.64 -7.88
C ASN A 171 -8.51 13.63 -6.83
N MET A 172 -8.59 12.32 -7.11
CA MET A 172 -8.06 11.24 -6.25
C MET A 172 -6.53 11.08 -6.32
N GLY A 173 -5.84 11.92 -7.06
CA GLY A 173 -4.38 12.00 -7.12
C GLY A 173 -3.73 11.16 -8.22
N LEU A 174 -4.50 10.76 -9.24
CA LEU A 174 -3.97 10.09 -10.41
C LEU A 174 -3.48 11.10 -11.47
N ARG A 175 -2.51 10.65 -12.25
CA ARG A 175 -2.08 11.30 -13.49
C ARG A 175 -2.36 10.41 -14.69
N HIS A 176 -2.06 10.91 -15.89
CA HIS A 176 -2.18 10.12 -17.10
C HIS A 176 -1.19 8.95 -17.11
N SER A 177 -1.04 8.26 -18.24
CA SER A 177 -0.02 7.21 -18.30
C SER A 177 1.40 7.79 -18.22
N ARG A 178 2.36 6.94 -17.83
CA ARG A 178 3.79 7.28 -17.85
C ARG A 178 4.24 7.82 -19.21
N LEU A 179 3.74 7.23 -20.29
CA LEU A 179 4.09 7.61 -21.67
C LEU A 179 3.69 9.06 -22.00
N GLN A 180 2.64 9.57 -21.35
CA GLN A 180 2.14 10.93 -21.57
C GLN A 180 2.80 11.94 -20.63
N ASP A 181 2.86 11.61 -19.33
CA ASP A 181 3.14 12.57 -18.26
C ASP A 181 4.54 12.44 -17.66
N GLY A 182 5.23 11.32 -17.88
CA GLY A 182 6.56 11.02 -17.35
C GLY A 182 6.62 10.71 -15.84
N SER A 183 5.74 11.30 -15.02
CA SER A 183 5.71 11.12 -13.56
C SER A 183 4.30 10.90 -13.02
N GLY A 184 4.21 10.22 -11.87
CA GLY A 184 2.93 9.95 -11.19
C GLY A 184 2.34 11.17 -10.49
N GLY A 185 1.10 11.03 -10.01
CA GLY A 185 0.40 12.06 -9.24
C GLY A 185 0.82 12.10 -7.78
N THR A 186 -0.04 11.65 -6.87
CA THR A 186 0.27 11.65 -5.43
C THR A 186 1.34 10.65 -5.02
N PHE A 187 1.42 9.53 -5.75
CA PHE A 187 2.52 8.56 -5.68
C PHE A 187 3.22 8.44 -7.04
N PRO A 188 4.48 7.96 -7.09
CA PRO A 188 5.18 7.72 -8.35
C PRO A 188 4.45 6.79 -9.32
N TYR A 189 3.64 5.85 -8.82
CA TYR A 189 2.86 4.87 -9.59
C TYR A 189 1.38 5.24 -9.78
N ALA A 190 0.95 6.43 -9.35
CA ALA A 190 -0.45 6.90 -9.43
C ALA A 190 -0.81 7.34 -10.86
N LEU A 191 -0.93 6.41 -11.79
CA LEU A 191 -1.02 6.67 -13.24
C LEU A 191 -1.96 5.74 -13.97
N GLY A 192 -2.40 6.18 -15.15
CA GLY A 192 -2.96 5.29 -16.16
C GLY A 192 -1.96 4.28 -16.73
N HIS A 193 -2.50 3.29 -17.45
CA HIS A 193 -1.72 2.29 -18.16
C HIS A 193 -2.31 2.03 -19.54
N GLY A 194 -1.50 1.55 -20.46
CA GLY A 194 -1.92 1.10 -21.76
C GLY A 194 -0.83 0.25 -22.39
N ILE A 195 -1.24 -0.54 -23.39
CA ILE A 195 -0.35 -1.29 -24.25
C ILE A 195 -0.54 -0.77 -25.67
N VAL A 196 0.56 -0.41 -26.32
CA VAL A 196 0.57 0.19 -27.65
C VAL A 196 -0.09 -0.76 -28.66
N ASN A 197 -1.00 -0.25 -29.48
CA ASN A 197 -1.84 -0.98 -30.44
C ASN A 197 -2.81 -2.00 -29.82
N ASP A 198 -3.04 -1.97 -28.50
CA ASP A 198 -3.88 -2.95 -27.81
C ASP A 198 -4.99 -2.25 -27.01
N PHE A 199 -4.69 -1.70 -25.83
CA PHE A 199 -5.68 -1.04 -24.98
C PHE A 199 -5.12 0.12 -24.17
N THR A 200 -6.03 0.92 -23.61
CA THR A 200 -5.75 1.92 -22.58
C THR A 200 -6.73 1.78 -21.41
N THR A 201 -6.25 2.00 -20.20
CA THR A 201 -7.11 2.21 -19.03
C THR A 201 -7.66 3.63 -19.00
N ILE A 202 -8.55 3.93 -18.06
CA ILE A 202 -9.29 5.21 -18.03
C ILE A 202 -8.38 6.43 -18.05
N MET A 203 -7.31 6.43 -17.24
CA MET A 203 -6.41 7.58 -17.13
C MET A 203 -5.44 7.72 -18.32
N ALA A 204 -5.36 6.76 -19.24
CA ALA A 204 -4.44 6.81 -20.39
C ALA A 204 -5.14 7.32 -21.66
N TYR A 205 -4.45 8.07 -22.53
CA TYR A 205 -5.02 8.53 -23.79
C TYR A 205 -4.81 7.51 -24.89
N GLN A 206 -5.90 7.17 -25.60
CA GLN A 206 -5.86 6.23 -26.74
C GLN A 206 -4.87 6.68 -27.83
N SER A 207 -4.78 7.99 -28.09
CA SER A 207 -3.85 8.58 -29.05
C SER A 207 -2.38 8.30 -28.71
N ALA A 208 -2.00 8.32 -27.43
CA ALA A 208 -0.63 8.08 -27.00
C ALA A 208 -0.19 6.62 -27.22
N PHE A 209 -1.14 5.69 -27.27
CA PHE A 209 -0.88 4.25 -27.45
C PHE A 209 -1.22 3.75 -28.85
N ASN A 210 -1.58 4.61 -29.80
CA ASN A 210 -2.08 4.21 -31.13
C ASN A 210 -3.21 3.17 -31.03
N VAL A 211 -4.16 3.46 -30.15
CA VAL A 211 -5.29 2.58 -29.83
C VAL A 211 -6.57 3.21 -30.37
N ASP A 212 -7.47 2.39 -30.91
CA ASP A 212 -8.74 2.86 -31.50
C ASP A 212 -9.63 3.57 -30.46
N TYR A 213 -10.31 4.64 -30.89
CA TYR A 213 -11.16 5.45 -30.03
C TYR A 213 -12.41 4.70 -29.54
N VAL A 214 -12.91 3.73 -30.32
CA VAL A 214 -14.17 3.02 -30.02
C VAL A 214 -13.93 1.79 -29.15
N ASN A 215 -12.97 0.95 -29.51
CA ASN A 215 -12.81 -0.37 -28.88
C ASN A 215 -11.62 -0.45 -27.91
N GLY A 216 -10.75 0.55 -27.95
CA GLY A 216 -9.45 0.48 -27.31
C GLY A 216 -9.41 1.04 -25.88
N LYS A 217 -10.51 1.61 -25.38
CA LYS A 217 -10.60 2.07 -24.00
C LYS A 217 -11.30 1.04 -23.13
N ILE A 218 -10.56 0.52 -22.16
CA ILE A 218 -11.10 -0.36 -21.15
C ILE A 218 -11.53 0.51 -19.97
N TYR A 219 -12.80 0.37 -19.57
CA TYR A 219 -13.47 1.10 -18.50
C TYR A 219 -13.02 0.57 -17.13
N LYS A 220 -11.70 0.57 -16.90
CA LYS A 220 -11.05 0.19 -15.64
C LYS A 220 -9.94 1.16 -15.32
N PHE A 221 -9.67 1.36 -14.03
CA PHE A 221 -8.43 1.96 -13.55
C PHE A 221 -7.26 0.96 -13.65
N SER A 222 -6.03 1.46 -13.72
CA SER A 222 -4.86 0.59 -13.84
C SER A 222 -4.57 -0.17 -12.55
N SER A 223 -4.22 -1.45 -12.69
CA SER A 223 -3.69 -2.27 -11.61
C SER A 223 -3.02 -3.53 -12.17
N PRO A 224 -1.87 -3.97 -11.63
CA PRO A 224 -1.24 -5.23 -12.03
C PRO A 224 -2.08 -6.47 -11.69
N ASN A 225 -3.08 -6.34 -10.80
CA ASN A 225 -3.92 -7.44 -10.32
C ASN A 225 -5.22 -7.59 -11.14
N LEU A 226 -5.48 -6.70 -12.10
CA LEU A 226 -6.64 -6.75 -12.99
C LEU A 226 -6.23 -7.23 -14.38
N THR A 227 -7.20 -7.76 -15.13
CA THR A 227 -7.01 -8.20 -16.52
C THR A 227 -7.74 -7.28 -17.51
N CYS A 228 -7.00 -6.89 -18.55
CA CYS A 228 -7.35 -5.98 -19.64
C CYS A 228 -6.90 -6.64 -20.95
N ASN A 229 -7.86 -7.02 -21.80
CA ASN A 229 -7.61 -7.76 -23.05
C ASN A 229 -6.64 -8.95 -22.92
N GLY A 230 -6.76 -9.72 -21.83
CA GLY A 230 -5.88 -10.88 -21.56
C GLY A 230 -4.49 -10.53 -21.01
N GLN A 231 -4.17 -9.25 -20.85
CA GLN A 231 -2.93 -8.74 -20.23
C GLN A 231 -3.23 -8.07 -18.88
N PRO A 232 -2.23 -7.82 -18.02
CA PRO A 232 -2.42 -7.01 -16.82
C PRO A 232 -2.88 -5.58 -17.15
N CYS A 233 -3.84 -5.03 -16.40
CA CYS A 233 -4.30 -3.64 -16.58
C CYS A 233 -3.31 -2.58 -16.05
N GLY A 234 -2.12 -2.97 -15.58
CA GLY A 234 -1.19 -2.08 -14.92
C GLY A 234 0.15 -2.73 -14.69
N VAL A 235 1.06 -1.98 -14.08
CA VAL A 235 2.42 -2.43 -13.80
C VAL A 235 2.64 -2.41 -12.30
N ASN A 236 3.37 -3.40 -11.78
CA ASN A 236 3.67 -3.52 -10.37
C ASN A 236 4.22 -2.20 -9.81
N ARG A 237 3.58 -1.68 -8.76
CA ARG A 237 3.93 -0.40 -8.12
C ARG A 237 5.36 -0.33 -7.56
N GLY A 238 5.99 -1.47 -7.28
CA GLY A 238 7.40 -1.57 -6.90
C GLY A 238 8.38 -1.40 -8.05
N ASN A 239 7.92 -1.39 -9.31
CA ASN A 239 8.74 -0.99 -10.45
C ASN A 239 8.88 0.54 -10.45
N ALA A 240 10.06 1.02 -10.07
CA ALA A 240 10.37 2.44 -9.96
C ALA A 240 10.30 3.21 -11.29
N SER A 241 10.45 2.53 -12.44
CA SER A 241 10.43 3.17 -13.77
C SER A 241 9.03 3.15 -14.38
N ASP A 242 8.34 2.01 -14.29
CA ASP A 242 7.12 1.78 -15.08
C ASP A 242 5.87 1.57 -14.24
N GLY A 243 5.96 1.60 -12.90
CA GLY A 243 4.82 1.31 -12.01
C GLY A 243 3.57 2.12 -12.36
N ALA A 244 2.42 1.44 -12.43
CA ALA A 244 1.12 2.02 -12.77
C ALA A 244 0.01 1.25 -12.06
N ASP A 245 -0.44 1.79 -10.92
CA ASP A 245 -1.41 1.15 -10.01
C ASP A 245 -2.36 2.19 -9.42
N ALA A 246 -3.29 2.65 -10.26
CA ALA A 246 -4.31 3.61 -9.90
C ALA A 246 -5.28 3.06 -8.85
N VAL A 247 -5.65 1.78 -8.94
CA VAL A 247 -6.55 1.11 -7.97
C VAL A 247 -6.00 1.23 -6.55
N TYR A 248 -4.71 0.93 -6.36
CA TYR A 248 -4.09 1.06 -5.05
C TYR A 248 -4.02 2.50 -4.56
N THR A 249 -3.73 3.44 -5.45
CA THR A 249 -3.70 4.87 -5.11
C THR A 249 -5.08 5.34 -4.63
N ILE A 250 -6.13 5.03 -5.38
CA ILE A 250 -7.51 5.38 -5.03
C ILE A 250 -7.91 4.76 -3.69
N GLY A 251 -7.52 3.50 -3.43
CA GLY A 251 -7.79 2.85 -2.14
C GLY A 251 -7.15 3.53 -0.92
N ILE A 252 -6.12 4.37 -1.12
CA ILE A 252 -5.51 5.17 -0.05
C ILE A 252 -6.16 6.56 0.05
N THR A 253 -6.48 7.18 -1.08
CA THR A 253 -6.90 8.58 -1.12
C THR A 253 -8.39 8.76 -0.96
N ALA A 254 -9.22 7.87 -1.51
CA ALA A 254 -10.66 7.97 -1.45
C ALA A 254 -11.23 8.01 -0.02
N PRO A 255 -10.77 7.17 0.94
CA PRO A 255 -11.27 7.27 2.31
C PRO A 255 -10.97 8.62 2.98
N GLN A 256 -9.88 9.29 2.60
CA GLN A 256 -9.60 10.63 3.11
C GLN A 256 -10.53 11.68 2.49
N ILE A 257 -10.83 11.54 1.19
CA ILE A 257 -11.70 12.46 0.46
C ILE A 257 -13.16 12.33 0.93
N ALA A 258 -13.64 11.10 1.14
CA ALA A 258 -14.97 10.80 1.69
C ALA A 258 -15.25 11.41 3.08
N ASN A 259 -14.20 11.90 3.76
CA ASN A 259 -14.28 12.47 5.09
C ASN A 259 -14.17 14.01 5.10
N TYR A 260 -14.23 14.68 3.94
CA TYR A 260 -14.13 16.14 3.92
C TYR A 260 -15.36 16.83 4.51
N PHE A 261 -16.57 16.35 4.19
CA PHE A 261 -17.81 17.02 4.63
C PHE A 261 -18.75 16.12 5.46
N GLY A 262 -18.46 14.83 5.59
CA GLY A 262 -19.21 13.86 6.41
C GLY A 262 -20.57 13.51 5.83
N GLU A 263 -20.99 12.24 5.96
CA GLU A 263 -22.25 11.77 5.36
C GLU A 263 -23.47 12.50 5.96
N THR A 264 -24.12 13.37 5.17
CA THR A 264 -25.46 13.85 5.51
C THR A 264 -26.46 12.78 5.10
N ASN A 265 -26.89 11.95 6.04
CA ASN A 265 -27.98 10.99 5.85
C ASN A 265 -29.30 11.74 5.62
N ASN A 266 -29.56 12.15 4.39
CA ASN A 266 -30.81 12.77 4.01
C ASN A 266 -31.85 11.66 3.76
N GLY A 267 -32.38 11.15 4.87
CA GLY A 267 -33.41 10.13 4.89
C GLY A 267 -34.26 10.25 6.14
N ASN A 268 -35.33 11.05 6.03
CA ASN A 268 -36.51 11.04 6.89
C ASN A 268 -36.37 11.66 8.30
N GLY A 269 -37.26 12.60 8.62
CA GLY A 269 -37.24 13.34 9.87
C GLY A 269 -37.49 12.50 11.12
N GLY A 270 -37.04 13.02 12.26
CA GLY A 270 -37.40 12.52 13.59
C GLY A 270 -36.24 12.62 14.58
N VAL A 271 -36.46 13.42 15.62
CA VAL A 271 -35.67 13.55 16.86
C VAL A 271 -34.85 12.28 17.19
N GLY A 272 -33.52 12.37 17.09
CA GLY A 272 -32.60 11.25 17.29
C GLY A 272 -31.19 11.68 17.71
N SER A 273 -31.09 12.19 18.95
CA SER A 273 -29.88 12.39 19.78
C SER A 273 -28.85 13.44 19.33
N CYS A 274 -28.68 14.48 20.15
CA CYS A 274 -27.53 15.41 20.06
C CYS A 274 -26.16 14.73 20.28
N LEU A 275 -26.14 13.42 20.58
CA LEU A 275 -24.95 12.59 20.71
C LEU A 275 -24.72 11.64 19.53
N ALA A 276 -25.63 11.56 18.55
CA ALA A 276 -25.60 10.53 17.50
C ALA A 276 -24.26 10.51 16.73
N THR A 277 -23.75 11.68 16.35
CA THR A 277 -22.47 11.81 15.65
C THR A 277 -21.27 11.46 16.54
N ALA A 278 -21.29 11.85 17.82
CA ALA A 278 -20.19 11.56 18.74
C ALA A 278 -20.15 10.08 19.14
N GLN A 279 -21.32 9.42 19.22
CA GLN A 279 -21.45 7.99 19.45
C GLN A 279 -20.93 7.20 18.25
N GLN A 280 -21.28 7.60 17.04
CA GLN A 280 -20.79 6.96 15.82
C GLN A 280 -19.26 7.02 15.72
N LEU A 281 -18.66 8.20 15.94
CA LEU A 281 -17.20 8.36 15.96
C LEU A 281 -16.52 7.51 17.06
N LEU A 282 -17.19 7.30 18.19
CA LEU A 282 -16.69 6.43 19.26
C LEU A 282 -16.72 4.96 18.85
N ASP A 283 -17.79 4.51 18.21
CA ASP A 283 -17.96 3.12 17.77
C ASP A 283 -17.01 2.77 16.62
N ASP A 284 -16.79 3.70 15.69
CA ASP A 284 -15.83 3.55 14.59
C ASP A 284 -14.40 3.49 15.13
N ALA A 285 -14.02 4.42 16.01
CA ALA A 285 -12.69 4.41 16.63
C ALA A 285 -12.45 3.17 17.51
N GLN A 286 -13.52 2.59 18.09
CA GLN A 286 -13.45 1.34 18.85
C GLN A 286 -13.22 0.14 17.91
N THR A 287 -13.92 0.10 16.78
CA THR A 287 -13.75 -0.93 15.73
C THR A 287 -12.34 -0.91 15.13
N ASP A 288 -11.81 0.28 14.83
CA ASP A 288 -10.44 0.45 14.33
C ASP A 288 -9.40 0.01 15.36
N TYR A 289 -9.61 0.35 16.62
CA TYR A 289 -8.74 -0.08 17.71
C TYR A 289 -8.72 -1.60 17.86
N ASP A 290 -9.89 -2.25 17.86
CA ASP A 290 -9.98 -3.70 18.02
C ASP A 290 -9.34 -4.44 16.84
N SER A 291 -9.56 -3.95 15.61
CA SER A 291 -8.94 -4.49 14.40
C SER A 291 -7.42 -4.33 14.42
N ALA A 292 -6.92 -3.11 14.68
CA ALA A 292 -5.48 -2.85 14.77
C ALA A 292 -4.81 -3.64 15.91
N LYS A 293 -5.52 -3.88 17.01
CA LYS A 293 -5.03 -4.67 18.14
C LYS A 293 -4.81 -6.14 17.76
N VAL A 294 -5.75 -6.75 17.03
CA VAL A 294 -5.61 -8.15 16.57
C VAL A 294 -4.43 -8.29 15.63
N ILE A 295 -4.26 -7.36 14.69
CA ILE A 295 -3.13 -7.35 13.76
C ILE A 295 -1.82 -7.20 14.54
N TYR A 296 -1.72 -6.20 15.42
CA TYR A 296 -0.53 -5.99 16.25
C TYR A 296 -0.15 -7.22 17.10
N ASP A 297 -1.14 -7.87 17.74
CA ASP A 297 -0.86 -9.04 18.57
C ASP A 297 -0.40 -10.24 17.72
N THR A 298 -0.94 -10.41 16.50
CA THR A 298 -0.51 -11.43 15.53
C THR A 298 0.94 -11.17 15.07
N GLU A 299 1.22 -9.99 14.53
CA GLU A 299 2.55 -9.63 14.01
C GLU A 299 3.62 -9.67 15.11
N LYS A 300 3.26 -9.29 16.34
CA LYS A 300 4.15 -9.38 17.49
C LYS A 300 4.55 -10.82 17.82
N LEU A 301 3.62 -11.77 17.71
CA LEU A 301 3.91 -13.19 17.96
C LEU A 301 4.81 -13.75 16.86
N GLU A 302 4.52 -13.43 15.60
CA GLU A 302 5.33 -13.85 14.45
C GLU A 302 6.75 -13.29 14.52
N TYR A 303 6.90 -11.96 14.69
CA TYR A 303 8.19 -11.32 14.84
C TYR A 303 8.99 -11.88 16.03
N ARG A 304 8.33 -12.20 17.15
CA ARG A 304 9.00 -12.82 18.30
C ARG A 304 9.65 -14.16 17.92
N ASP A 305 8.97 -14.99 17.15
CA ASP A 305 9.44 -16.32 16.83
C ASP A 305 10.51 -16.28 15.72
N VAL A 306 10.34 -15.42 14.71
CA VAL A 306 11.39 -15.12 13.70
C VAL A 306 12.65 -14.56 14.36
N ARG A 307 12.51 -13.61 15.30
CA ARG A 307 13.65 -13.02 16.03
C ARG A 307 14.42 -14.06 16.84
N LYS A 308 13.74 -15.03 17.45
CA LYS A 308 14.40 -16.13 18.18
C LYS A 308 15.24 -16.98 17.23
N GLN A 309 14.69 -17.35 16.07
CA GLN A 309 15.39 -18.14 15.06
C GLN A 309 16.60 -17.39 14.50
N HIS A 310 16.44 -16.11 14.14
CA HIS A 310 17.55 -15.26 13.71
C HIS A 310 18.67 -15.20 14.76
N SER A 311 18.32 -15.02 16.05
CA SER A 311 19.30 -15.02 17.15
C SER A 311 20.00 -16.36 17.35
N LEU A 312 19.31 -17.48 17.10
CA LEU A 312 19.89 -18.82 17.15
C LEU A 312 20.90 -19.01 16.02
N LEU A 313 20.50 -18.76 14.77
CA LEU A 313 21.35 -18.90 13.59
C LEU A 313 22.60 -18.02 13.69
N LYS A 314 22.43 -16.75 14.09
CA LYS A 314 23.55 -15.83 14.32
C LYS A 314 24.54 -16.36 15.34
N ARG A 315 24.05 -16.88 16.48
CA ARG A 315 24.91 -17.43 17.55
C ARG A 315 25.64 -18.68 17.08
N THR A 316 24.98 -19.55 16.31
CA THR A 316 25.57 -20.76 15.74
C THR A 316 26.69 -20.43 14.76
N ALA A 317 26.42 -19.56 13.78
CA ALA A 317 27.42 -19.13 12.79
C ALA A 317 28.65 -18.49 13.46
N LEU A 318 28.42 -17.55 14.39
CA LEU A 318 29.49 -16.89 15.14
C LEU A 318 30.31 -17.87 16.00
N LYS A 319 29.66 -18.86 16.63
CA LYS A 319 30.34 -19.85 17.46
C LYS A 319 31.26 -20.71 16.59
N LEU A 320 30.76 -21.24 15.48
CA LEU A 320 31.54 -22.08 14.57
C LEU A 320 32.74 -21.32 13.98
N ALA A 321 32.54 -20.07 13.55
CA ALA A 321 33.62 -19.23 13.05
C ALA A 321 34.70 -18.97 14.12
N ARG A 322 34.30 -18.69 15.36
CA ARG A 322 35.23 -18.49 16.50
C ARG A 322 35.98 -19.77 16.87
N ASP A 323 35.29 -20.90 16.93
CA ASP A 323 35.90 -22.19 17.26
C ASP A 323 36.89 -22.59 16.17
N HIS A 324 36.55 -22.43 14.89
CA HIS A 324 37.45 -22.67 13.78
C HIS A 324 38.73 -21.81 13.87
N ALA A 325 38.59 -20.49 14.06
CA ALA A 325 39.72 -19.59 14.22
C ALA A 325 40.58 -19.92 15.46
N LYS A 326 39.95 -20.32 16.55
CA LYS A 326 40.63 -20.77 17.77
C LYS A 326 41.47 -22.02 17.50
N TYR A 327 40.93 -23.02 16.82
CA TYR A 327 41.66 -24.25 16.52
C TYR A 327 42.80 -24.04 15.53
N ILE A 328 42.65 -23.14 14.55
CA ILE A 328 43.76 -22.69 13.69
C ILE A 328 44.89 -22.10 14.56
N LYS A 329 44.56 -21.11 15.41
CA LYS A 329 45.56 -20.48 16.28
C LYS A 329 46.25 -21.47 17.23
N GLN A 330 45.51 -22.43 17.77
CA GLN A 330 46.07 -23.49 18.60
C GLN A 330 46.99 -24.41 17.80
N ALA A 331 46.60 -24.81 16.59
CA ALA A 331 47.44 -25.61 15.71
C ALA A 331 48.74 -24.87 15.40
N ASP A 332 48.69 -23.61 14.97
CA ASP A 332 49.88 -22.81 14.64
C ASP A 332 50.81 -22.64 15.85
N THR A 333 50.24 -22.35 17.02
CA THR A 333 51.03 -22.19 18.26
C THR A 333 51.70 -23.50 18.68
N ASN A 334 50.98 -24.62 18.60
CA ASN A 334 51.51 -25.93 18.98
C ASN A 334 52.51 -26.45 17.96
N LEU A 335 52.31 -26.14 16.67
CA LEU A 335 53.23 -26.43 15.59
C LEU A 335 54.58 -25.73 15.82
N ALA A 336 54.56 -24.42 16.09
CA ALA A 336 55.77 -23.66 16.38
C ALA A 336 56.53 -24.21 17.60
N LYS A 337 55.82 -24.55 18.69
CA LYS A 337 56.45 -25.15 19.89
C LYS A 337 56.95 -26.58 19.65
N ARG A 338 56.24 -27.37 18.85
CA ARG A 338 56.67 -28.71 18.43
C ARG A 338 58.00 -28.60 17.71
N ASP A 339 58.08 -27.72 16.72
CA ASP A 339 59.27 -27.54 15.88
C ASP A 339 60.44 -27.00 16.72
N GLN A 340 60.19 -26.01 17.58
CA GLN A 340 61.18 -25.51 18.53
C GLN A 340 61.78 -26.64 19.41
N PHE A 341 60.96 -27.47 20.06
CA PHE A 341 61.48 -28.53 20.93
C PHE A 341 62.12 -29.69 20.16
N LEU A 342 61.71 -29.91 18.90
CA LEU A 342 62.37 -30.87 18.02
C LEU A 342 63.77 -30.38 17.66
N ASP A 343 63.90 -29.10 17.32
CA ASP A 343 65.19 -28.47 17.01
C ASP A 343 66.11 -28.44 18.24
N GLU A 344 65.59 -28.04 19.42
CA GLU A 344 66.33 -28.10 20.69
C GLU A 344 66.80 -29.53 21.01
N TYR A 345 65.95 -30.54 20.79
CA TYR A 345 66.33 -31.94 20.99
C TYR A 345 67.43 -32.38 20.01
N ASN A 346 67.29 -32.06 18.72
CA ASN A 346 68.27 -32.42 17.68
C ASN A 346 69.63 -31.76 17.94
N ASN A 347 69.64 -30.55 18.49
CA ASN A 347 70.86 -29.79 18.81
C ASN A 347 71.46 -30.11 20.19
N SER A 348 70.81 -30.94 21.03
CA SER A 348 71.28 -31.30 22.37
C SER A 348 72.33 -32.42 22.41
N VAL A 349 73.12 -32.56 21.35
CA VAL A 349 74.17 -33.60 21.27
C VAL A 349 75.28 -33.29 22.27
N GLY A 350 75.53 -34.20 23.22
CA GLY A 350 76.50 -34.02 24.31
C GLY A 350 75.89 -33.63 25.66
N GLU A 351 74.61 -33.31 25.71
CA GLU A 351 73.87 -33.07 26.96
C GLU A 351 73.52 -34.38 27.69
N SER A 352 73.22 -34.29 28.99
CA SER A 352 72.81 -35.45 29.78
C SER A 352 71.50 -36.09 29.28
N ASP A 353 71.35 -37.41 29.45
CA ASP A 353 70.11 -38.13 29.09
C ASP A 353 68.86 -37.53 29.74
N ARG A 354 68.97 -36.97 30.94
CA ARG A 354 67.87 -36.28 31.62
C ARG A 354 67.39 -35.06 30.83
N VAL A 355 68.30 -34.25 30.29
CA VAL A 355 67.97 -33.05 29.48
C VAL A 355 67.34 -33.48 28.16
N ARG A 356 67.98 -34.41 27.45
CA ARG A 356 67.48 -34.92 26.15
C ARG A 356 66.09 -35.56 26.27
N ASN A 357 65.87 -36.39 27.29
CA ASN A 357 64.55 -37.01 27.54
C ASN A 357 63.47 -35.97 27.89
N SER A 358 63.83 -34.87 28.58
CA SER A 358 62.91 -33.78 28.89
C SER A 358 62.45 -33.05 27.63
N LEU A 359 63.39 -32.68 26.74
CA LEU A 359 63.10 -32.02 25.47
C LEU A 359 62.22 -32.90 24.57
N TYR A 360 62.56 -34.18 24.44
CA TYR A 360 61.78 -35.12 23.64
C TYR A 360 60.35 -35.31 24.17
N LYS A 361 60.17 -35.37 25.50
CA LYS A 361 58.82 -35.40 26.12
C LYS A 361 58.01 -34.14 25.80
N LYS A 362 58.65 -32.95 25.81
CA LYS A 362 57.98 -31.69 25.43
C LYS A 362 57.59 -31.69 23.95
N TYR A 363 58.49 -32.15 23.06
CA TYR A 363 58.19 -32.34 21.64
C TYR A 363 56.95 -33.25 21.44
N LEU A 364 56.94 -34.45 22.04
CA LEU A 364 55.81 -35.38 21.92
C LEU A 364 54.51 -34.77 22.44
N ARG A 365 54.57 -34.00 23.54
CA ARG A 365 53.40 -33.29 24.08
C ARG A 365 52.85 -32.27 23.08
N PHE A 366 53.70 -31.42 22.50
CA PHE A 366 53.24 -30.40 21.55
C PHE A 366 52.84 -30.98 20.20
N LYS A 367 53.45 -32.09 19.77
CA LYS A 367 52.99 -32.88 18.62
C LYS A 367 51.55 -33.37 18.82
N ALA A 368 51.26 -33.99 19.96
CA ALA A 368 49.91 -34.47 20.26
C ALA A 368 48.89 -33.32 20.36
N LEU A 369 49.27 -32.19 20.96
CA LEU A 369 48.41 -31.01 21.04
C LEU A 369 48.16 -30.35 19.66
N TYR A 370 49.14 -30.39 18.77
CA TYR A 370 49.00 -29.96 17.38
C TYR A 370 48.02 -30.86 16.62
N GLU A 371 48.23 -32.19 16.68
CA GLU A 371 47.38 -33.18 16.02
C GLU A 371 45.92 -33.06 16.49
N GLN A 372 45.70 -32.89 17.80
CA GLN A 372 44.35 -32.69 18.35
C GLN A 372 43.70 -31.38 17.88
N ALA A 373 44.48 -30.28 17.78
CA ALA A 373 43.96 -29.02 17.28
C ALA A 373 43.57 -29.10 15.79
N VAL A 374 44.34 -29.84 14.99
CA VAL A 374 44.02 -30.12 13.58
C VAL A 374 42.74 -30.93 13.46
N ILE A 375 42.57 -32.01 14.24
CA ILE A 375 41.34 -32.80 14.26
C ILE A 375 40.12 -31.92 14.60
N ASN A 376 40.23 -31.08 15.61
CA ASN A 376 39.14 -30.19 16.01
C ASN A 376 38.83 -29.12 14.94
N ARG A 377 39.86 -28.56 14.29
CA ARG A 377 39.70 -27.64 13.16
C ARG A 377 38.95 -28.32 12.03
N ASP A 378 39.40 -29.50 11.60
CA ASP A 378 38.87 -30.21 10.45
C ASP A 378 37.44 -30.71 10.68
N ALA A 379 37.07 -30.98 11.94
CA ALA A 379 35.69 -31.28 12.33
C ALA A 379 34.75 -30.06 12.20
N VAL A 380 35.25 -28.85 12.45
CA VAL A 380 34.43 -27.60 12.43
C VAL A 380 34.44 -26.93 11.06
N ALA A 381 35.56 -26.99 10.33
CA ALA A 381 35.75 -26.33 9.03
C ALA A 381 34.59 -26.53 8.04
N PRO A 382 34.06 -27.74 7.79
CA PRO A 382 32.98 -27.94 6.82
C PRO A 382 31.63 -27.36 7.28
N LEU A 383 31.48 -27.01 8.56
CA LEU A 383 30.23 -26.49 9.12
C LEU A 383 30.15 -24.96 9.08
N VAL A 384 31.30 -24.26 8.94
CA VAL A 384 31.35 -22.78 9.02
C VAL A 384 30.59 -22.12 7.87
N ALA A 385 30.89 -22.49 6.61
CA ALA A 385 30.26 -21.86 5.45
C ALA A 385 28.75 -22.17 5.34
N PRO A 386 28.27 -23.41 5.58
CA PRO A 386 26.83 -23.69 5.61
C PRO A 386 26.09 -22.89 6.68
N ALA A 387 26.62 -22.81 7.91
CA ALA A 387 25.97 -22.06 8.99
C ALA A 387 25.91 -20.55 8.70
N GLN A 388 26.95 -19.99 8.07
CA GLN A 388 26.95 -18.60 7.63
C GLN A 388 25.90 -18.38 6.53
N THR A 389 25.85 -19.27 5.53
CA THR A 389 24.87 -19.20 4.43
C THR A 389 23.44 -19.30 4.94
N GLU A 390 23.16 -20.21 5.88
CA GLU A 390 21.85 -20.35 6.50
C GLU A 390 21.45 -19.08 7.27
N PHE A 391 22.38 -18.47 8.00
CA PHE A 391 22.16 -17.19 8.65
C PHE A 391 21.86 -16.09 7.64
N ASP A 392 22.68 -15.93 6.61
CA ASP A 392 22.54 -14.86 5.60
C ASP A 392 21.23 -14.98 4.83
N ASN A 393 20.81 -16.19 4.47
CA ASN A 393 19.53 -16.46 3.82
C ASN A 393 18.32 -16.14 4.73
N TYR A 394 18.50 -16.16 6.04
CA TYR A 394 17.43 -15.87 7.01
C TYR A 394 17.33 -14.38 7.36
N VAL A 395 18.35 -13.57 7.07
CA VAL A 395 18.33 -12.11 7.33
C VAL A 395 17.16 -11.41 6.65
N PRO A 396 16.83 -11.65 5.36
CA PRO A 396 15.68 -11.01 4.72
C PRO A 396 14.34 -11.36 5.39
N VAL A 397 14.17 -12.61 5.86
CA VAL A 397 12.97 -13.05 6.59
C VAL A 397 12.83 -12.30 7.91
N TYR A 398 13.94 -12.09 8.61
CA TYR A 398 13.97 -11.30 9.84
C TYR A 398 13.62 -9.83 9.61
N GLU A 399 14.18 -9.18 8.59
CA GLU A 399 13.91 -7.77 8.31
C GLU A 399 12.47 -7.54 7.82
N ALA A 400 11.89 -8.47 7.05
CA ALA A 400 10.49 -8.40 6.63
C ALA A 400 9.53 -8.45 7.84
N ALA A 401 9.65 -9.48 8.69
CA ALA A 401 8.80 -9.63 9.87
C ALA A 401 8.96 -8.49 10.88
N LYS A 402 10.17 -7.89 10.95
CA LYS A 402 10.42 -6.70 11.77
C LYS A 402 9.67 -5.49 11.22
N GLY A 403 9.68 -5.28 9.91
CA GLY A 403 8.95 -4.20 9.24
C GLY A 403 7.44 -4.30 9.46
N GLU A 404 6.86 -5.49 9.25
CA GLU A 404 5.43 -5.76 9.46
C GLU A 404 5.01 -5.48 10.92
N TYR A 405 5.81 -5.95 11.89
CA TYR A 405 5.61 -5.64 13.30
C TYR A 405 5.69 -4.14 13.62
N GLU A 406 6.65 -3.42 13.04
CA GLU A 406 6.82 -1.98 13.26
C GLU A 406 5.62 -1.19 12.69
N THR A 407 5.14 -1.52 11.49
CA THR A 407 3.94 -0.95 10.89
C THR A 407 2.70 -1.23 11.73
N ALA A 408 2.47 -2.49 12.12
CA ALA A 408 1.32 -2.87 12.95
C ALA A 408 1.33 -2.17 14.31
N LYS A 409 2.52 -1.98 14.90
CA LYS A 409 2.69 -1.25 16.16
C LYS A 409 2.31 0.22 16.04
N VAL A 410 2.69 0.89 14.96
CA VAL A 410 2.32 2.30 14.71
C VAL A 410 0.81 2.41 14.59
N ASN A 411 0.19 1.60 13.72
CA ASN A 411 -1.26 1.59 13.53
C ASN A 411 -2.05 1.35 14.82
N PHE A 412 -1.58 0.42 15.67
CA PHE A 412 -2.18 0.17 16.98
C PHE A 412 -2.06 1.36 17.95
N VAL A 413 -0.94 2.07 17.93
CA VAL A 413 -0.77 3.27 18.77
C VAL A 413 -1.69 4.39 18.29
N ASP A 414 -1.79 4.58 16.98
CA ASP A 414 -2.61 5.62 16.37
C ASP A 414 -4.10 5.36 16.62
N SER A 415 -4.60 4.14 16.37
CA SER A 415 -5.99 3.77 16.65
C SER A 415 -6.34 3.89 18.14
N LYS A 416 -5.41 3.56 19.03
CA LYS A 416 -5.57 3.76 20.48
C LYS A 416 -5.67 5.24 20.86
N ASN A 417 -4.92 6.12 20.19
CA ASN A 417 -4.99 7.56 20.41
C ASN A 417 -6.30 8.13 19.86
N ASN A 418 -6.76 7.66 18.69
CA ASN A 418 -8.03 8.03 18.09
C ASN A 418 -9.21 7.63 18.98
N LEU A 419 -9.22 6.39 19.49
CA LEU A 419 -10.22 5.94 20.45
C LEU A 419 -10.25 6.79 21.73
N ARG A 420 -9.09 7.24 22.23
CA ARG A 420 -9.04 8.17 23.37
C ARG A 420 -9.60 9.55 23.03
N ALA A 421 -9.35 10.03 21.82
CA ALA A 421 -9.92 11.29 21.35
C ALA A 421 -11.44 11.20 21.21
N ALA A 422 -11.95 10.14 20.56
CA ALA A 422 -13.38 9.90 20.40
C ALA A 422 -14.10 9.77 21.75
N LYS A 423 -13.50 9.08 22.73
CA LYS A 423 -14.04 9.01 24.12
C LYS A 423 -14.15 10.39 24.78
N ARG A 424 -13.20 11.30 24.52
CA ARG A 424 -13.27 12.68 25.04
C ARG A 424 -14.37 13.48 24.35
N MET A 425 -14.44 13.42 23.02
CA MET A 425 -15.47 14.10 22.23
C MET A 425 -16.87 13.64 22.61
N TYR A 426 -17.07 12.34 22.83
CA TYR A 426 -18.33 11.79 23.32
C TYR A 426 -18.69 12.35 24.70
N SER A 427 -17.74 12.42 25.64
CA SER A 427 -17.98 13.01 26.96
C SER A 427 -18.27 14.52 26.92
N GLU A 428 -17.61 15.26 26.04
CA GLU A 428 -17.87 16.69 25.81
C GLU A 428 -19.25 16.94 25.19
N ALA A 429 -19.66 16.08 24.25
CA ALA A 429 -20.99 16.10 23.68
C ALA A 429 -22.06 15.78 24.74
N GLU A 430 -21.84 14.77 25.60
CA GLU A 430 -22.73 14.43 26.73
C GLU A 430 -22.97 15.64 27.65
N ASN A 431 -21.91 16.37 27.99
CA ASN A 431 -22.02 17.56 28.84
C ASN A 431 -22.75 18.71 28.15
N SER A 432 -22.53 18.91 26.84
CA SER A 432 -23.14 19.98 26.06
C SER A 432 -24.63 19.73 25.77
N CYS A 433 -25.01 18.46 25.73
CA CYS A 433 -26.39 17.99 25.55
C CYS A 433 -27.23 18.04 26.83
N ALA A 434 -26.59 18.08 27.99
CA ALA A 434 -27.25 18.04 29.30
C ALA A 434 -27.56 19.44 29.88
N GLY A 435 -27.07 20.52 29.24
CA GLY A 435 -27.33 21.92 29.62
C GLY A 435 -28.20 22.62 28.59
#